data_AF-A0A1R4GZ88-F1
#
_entry.id   AF-A0A1R4GZ88-F1
#
_cell.length_a   1.000
_cell.length_b   1.000
_cell.length_c   1.000
_cell.angle_alpha   90.00
_cell.angle_beta   90.00
_cell.angle_gamma   90.00
#
_symmetry.space_group_name_H-M   'P 1'
#
loop_
_entity.id
_entity.type
_entity.pdbx_description
1 polymer ?
#
loop_
_entity_poly.entity_id
_entity_poly.type
_entity_poly.pdbx_seq_one_letter_code
_entity_poly.pdbx_strand_id
1 'polypeptide(L)' 'MLQEQLIEEIKQIPTEKLAEIYDLIHYFRLGLAQEKSTENIRQRPIGLAKGQLEIPTSFFEPLPDDMLDAFEGK' A
#
# COMPACT_ATOMS: atom_id res chain seq x y z
N MET A 1 33.31 -15.43 6.25
CA MET A 1 32.02 -15.37 5.53
C MET A 1 31.78 -13.94 5.03
N LEU A 2 30.97 -13.72 3.97
CA LEU A 2 30.79 -12.38 3.36
C LEU A 2 30.31 -11.31 4.35
N GLN A 3 29.46 -11.68 5.31
CA GLN A 3 28.96 -10.78 6.36
C GLN A 3 30.08 -10.26 7.27
N GLU A 4 31.06 -11.09 7.60
CA GLU A 4 32.20 -10.70 8.44
C GLU A 4 33.10 -9.71 7.70
N GLN A 5 33.35 -9.94 6.40
CA GLN A 5 34.11 -9.02 5.56
C GLN A 5 33.43 -7.64 5.47
N LEU A 6 32.10 -7.62 5.33
CA LEU A 6 31.33 -6.37 5.32
C LEU A 6 31.45 -5.60 6.64
N ILE A 7 31.38 -6.31 7.78
CA ILE A 7 31.52 -5.70 9.10
C ILE A 7 32.92 -5.10 9.28
N GLU A 8 33.98 -5.79 8.87
CA GLU A 8 35.34 -5.27 8.97
C GLU A 8 35.57 -4.04 8.09
N GLU A 9 34.99 -3.99 6.89
CA GLU A 9 35.05 -2.80 6.02
C GLU A 9 34.36 -1.60 6.66
N ILE A 10 33.16 -1.78 7.23
CA ILE A 10 32.42 -0.70 7.91
C ILE A 10 33.23 -0.13 9.09
N LYS A 11 34.00 -0.95 9.81
CA LYS A 11 34.86 -0.48 10.91
C LYS A 11 36.00 0.42 10.46
N GLN A 12 36.43 0.34 9.20
CA GLN A 12 37.49 1.20 8.65
C GLN A 12 36.95 2.56 8.18
N ILE A 13 35.63 2.75 8.17
CA ILE A 13 35.00 3.99 7.72
C ILE A 13 35.12 5.08 8.81
N PRO A 14 35.49 6.33 8.45
CA PRO A 14 35.50 7.45 9.39
C PRO A 14 34.13 7.68 10.04
N THR A 15 34.10 8.07 11.31
CA THR A 15 32.86 8.17 12.11
C THR A 15 31.86 9.15 11.50
N GLU A 16 32.35 10.24 10.94
CA GLU A 16 31.58 11.27 10.24
C GLU A 16 30.83 10.76 9.00
N LYS A 17 31.26 9.62 8.43
CA LYS A 17 30.63 8.99 7.27
C LYS A 17 29.68 7.86 7.63
N LEU A 18 29.64 7.42 8.90
CA LEU A 18 28.78 6.32 9.33
C LEU A 18 27.29 6.62 9.17
N ALA A 19 26.88 7.89 9.25
CA ALA A 19 25.49 8.29 9.01
C ALA A 19 25.05 7.99 7.57
N GLU A 20 25.87 8.39 6.58
CA GLU A 20 25.60 8.14 5.15
C GLU A 20 25.51 6.63 4.84
N ILE A 21 26.39 5.85 5.47
CA ILE A 21 26.42 4.38 5.32
C ILE A 21 25.21 3.73 6.00
N TYR A 22 24.82 4.22 7.19
CA TYR A 22 23.62 3.76 7.87
C TYR A 22 22.39 3.98 7.00
N ASP A 23 22.22 5.17 6.41
CA ASP A 23 21.08 5.49 5.56
C ASP A 23 21.00 4.56 4.35
N LEU A 24 22.14 4.28 3.70
CA LEU A 24 22.21 3.35 2.58
C LEU A 24 21.80 1.93 2.98
N ILE A 25 22.37 1.39 4.06
CA ILE A 25 22.07 0.04 4.55
C ILE A 25 20.61 -0.03 5.03
N HIS A 26 20.13 1.00 5.71
CA HIS A 26 18.78 1.10 6.22
C HIS A 26 17.75 1.12 5.09
N TYR A 27 17.98 1.95 4.08
CA TYR A 27 17.15 2.00 2.87
C TYR A 27 17.13 0.65 2.16
N PHE A 28 18.30 0.04 1.95
CA PHE A 28 18.41 -1.26 1.30
C PHE A 28 17.63 -2.35 2.08
N ARG A 29 17.79 -2.41 3.41
CA ARG A 29 17.06 -3.33 4.29
C ARG A 29 15.54 -3.10 4.22
N LEU A 30 15.09 -1.84 4.20
CA LEU A 30 13.67 -1.51 4.06
C LEU A 30 13.12 -1.99 2.71
N GLY A 31 13.86 -1.78 1.62
CA GLY A 31 13.47 -2.28 0.29
C GLY A 31 13.28 -3.79 0.26
N LEU A 32 14.23 -4.54 0.83
CA LEU A 32 14.14 -6.01 0.93
C LEU A 32 12.99 -6.49 1.84
N ALA A 33 12.64 -5.72 2.87
CA ALA A 33 11.48 -6.00 3.72
C ALA A 33 10.16 -5.75 2.97
N GLN A 34 10.14 -4.77 2.07
CA GLN A 34 8.95 -4.38 1.33
C GLN A 34 8.64 -5.36 0.18
N GLU A 35 9.65 -5.93 -0.50
CA GLU A 35 9.45 -6.98 -1.52
C GLU A 35 8.76 -8.24 -0.98
N LYS A 36 8.97 -8.58 0.30
CA LYS A 36 8.25 -9.69 0.96
C LYS A 36 6.78 -9.39 1.26
N SER A 37 6.37 -8.13 1.20
CA SER A 37 4.97 -7.71 1.43
C SER A 37 4.12 -7.67 0.15
N THR A 38 4.72 -7.84 -1.03
CA THR A 38 4.00 -7.93 -2.31
C THR A 38 3.19 -9.23 -2.48
N GLU A 39 3.31 -10.20 -1.57
CA GLU A 39 2.50 -11.43 -1.60
C GLU A 39 1.01 -11.25 -1.24
N ASN A 40 0.53 -10.05 -0.91
CA ASN A 40 -0.89 -9.84 -0.62
C ASN A 40 -1.46 -8.54 -1.18
N ILE A 41 -1.16 -8.17 -2.42
CA ILE A 41 -2.16 -7.41 -3.19
C ILE A 41 -3.26 -8.40 -3.59
N ARG A 42 -4.06 -8.86 -2.61
CA ARG A 42 -5.27 -9.63 -2.90
C ARG A 42 -6.12 -8.74 -3.79
N GLN A 43 -6.39 -9.21 -5.00
CA GLN A 43 -7.37 -8.55 -5.85
C GLN A 43 -8.67 -8.38 -5.05
N ARG A 44 -9.25 -7.19 -5.10
CA ARG A 44 -10.49 -6.92 -4.36
C ARG A 44 -11.53 -7.94 -4.83
N PRO A 45 -12.24 -8.61 -3.92
CA PRO A 45 -13.28 -9.55 -4.31
C PRO A 45 -14.34 -8.81 -5.14
N ILE A 46 -14.76 -9.42 -6.26
CA ILE A 46 -15.80 -8.86 -7.13
C ILE A 46 -17.16 -9.08 -6.47
N GLY A 47 -17.81 -7.97 -6.11
CA GLY A 47 -19.16 -7.97 -5.54
C GLY A 47 -19.18 -8.42 -4.07
N LEU A 48 -19.28 -7.46 -3.16
CA LEU A 48 -19.31 -7.73 -1.71
C LEU A 48 -20.60 -8.41 -1.24
N ALA A 49 -21.70 -8.23 -1.98
CA ALA A 49 -23.05 -8.70 -1.62
C ALA A 49 -23.67 -9.60 -2.71
N LYS A 50 -22.86 -10.31 -3.49
CA LYS A 50 -23.35 -11.18 -4.57
C LYS A 50 -24.32 -12.22 -3.99
N GLY A 51 -25.56 -12.22 -4.48
CA GLY A 51 -26.62 -13.13 -4.01
C GLY A 51 -27.27 -12.74 -2.68
N GLN A 52 -26.89 -11.62 -2.06
CA GLN A 52 -27.49 -11.09 -0.84
C GLN A 52 -28.43 -9.90 -1.11
N LEU A 53 -28.31 -9.29 -2.29
CA LEU A 53 -29.11 -8.14 -2.71
C LEU A 53 -29.70 -8.43 -4.10
N GLU A 54 -31.03 -8.29 -4.19
CA GLU A 54 -31.74 -8.23 -5.46
C GLU A 54 -31.95 -6.78 -5.83
N ILE A 55 -31.54 -6.39 -7.03
CA ILE A 55 -31.67 -5.01 -7.51
C ILE A 55 -33.07 -4.85 -8.12
N PRO A 56 -33.94 -3.98 -7.56
CA PRO A 56 -35.25 -3.72 -8.15
C PRO A 56 -35.08 -3.03 -9.51
N THR A 57 -36.04 -3.21 -10.42
CA THR A 57 -35.97 -2.58 -11.76
C THR A 57 -35.95 -1.07 -11.69
N SER A 58 -36.61 -0.47 -10.69
CA SER A 58 -36.63 0.97 -10.45
C SER A 58 -35.27 1.55 -10.07
N PHE A 59 -34.29 0.75 -9.68
CA PHE A 59 -32.91 1.23 -9.45
C PHE A 59 -32.30 1.86 -10.70
N PHE A 60 -32.72 1.40 -11.89
CA PHE A 60 -32.23 1.90 -13.18
C PHE A 60 -33.08 3.05 -13.75
N GLU A 61 -34.16 3.43 -13.06
CA GLU A 61 -34.96 4.60 -13.42
C GLU A 61 -34.25 5.89 -12.96
N PRO A 62 -34.58 7.05 -13.56
CA PRO A 62 -34.06 8.32 -13.10
C PRO A 62 -34.31 8.54 -11.60
N LEU A 63 -33.36 9.19 -10.94
CA LEU A 63 -33.52 9.53 -9.53
C LEU A 63 -34.70 10.50 -9.39
N PRO A 64 -35.58 10.32 -8.39
CA PRO A 64 -36.67 11.25 -8.12
C PRO A 64 -36.19 12.70 -7.93
N ASP A 65 -37.00 13.66 -8.37
CA ASP A 65 -36.65 15.09 -8.35
C ASP A 65 -36.34 15.58 -6.93
N ASP A 66 -37.09 15.13 -5.92
CA ASP A 66 -36.90 15.47 -4.51
C ASP A 66 -35.55 14.97 -3.95
N MET A 67 -35.12 13.79 -4.39
CA MET A 67 -33.82 13.23 -4.06
C MET A 67 -32.70 14.01 -4.78
N LEU A 68 -32.89 14.35 -6.05
CA LEU A 68 -31.94 15.18 -6.81
C LEU A 68 -31.75 16.56 -6.16
N ASP A 69 -32.83 17.23 -5.79
CA ASP A 69 -32.79 18.52 -5.09
C ASP A 69 -32.00 18.42 -3.77
N ALA A 70 -32.23 17.36 -2.99
CA ALA A 70 -31.48 17.11 -1.76
C ALA A 70 -29.97 16.90 -1.99
N PHE A 71 -29.57 16.23 -3.09
CA PHE A 71 -28.15 16.08 -3.47
C PHE A 71 -27.54 17.39 -3.99
N GLU A 72 -28.32 18.22 -4.69
CA GLU A 72 -27.89 19.50 -5.24
C GLU A 72 -27.97 20.66 -4.22
N GLY A 73 -28.54 20.42 -3.04
CA GLY A 73 -28.69 21.41 -1.97
C GLY A 73 -29.74 22.48 -2.29
N LYS A 74 -30.78 22.12 -3.04
CA LYS A 74 -31.92 22.98 -3.40
C LYS A 74 -33.08 22.83 -2.43
#